data_AF-A0A914U943-F1
#
_entry.id   AF-A0A914U943-F1
#
_cell.length_a   1.000
_cell.length_b   1.000
_cell.length_c   1.000
_cell.angle_alpha   90.00
_cell.angle_beta   90.00
_cell.angle_gamma   90.00
#
_symmetry.space_group_name_H-M   'P 1'
#
loop_
_entity.id
_entity.type
_entity.pdbx_description
1 polymer ?
#
loop_
_entity_poly.entity_id
_entity_poly.type
_entity_poly.pdbx_seq_one_letter_code
_entity_poly.pdbx_strand_id
1 'polypeptide(L)'
;SDVGKCLDRLIRGVKNIEKNIPFARDPHLGYLTFCPTNLGSTVRASVHIKLPKVSARKDFKEITEKLKLQVRGIHGEHSESEGGVMDISNKQRLGLSEYQAVRQMYDGIKELIKMEKESK
;
A
#
# COMPACT_ATOMS: atom_id res chain seq x y z
N SER A 1 -10.52 5.69 -8.68
CA SER A 1 -10.65 4.21 -8.65
C SER A 1 -11.39 3.81 -7.40
N ASP A 2 -12.23 2.77 -7.46
CA ASP A 2 -12.94 2.27 -6.28
C ASP A 2 -12.08 1.19 -5.59
N VAL A 3 -11.39 1.59 -4.51
CA VAL A 3 -10.53 0.70 -3.71
C VAL A 3 -11.31 -0.48 -3.14
N GLY A 4 -12.59 -0.26 -2.78
CA GLY A 4 -13.47 -1.30 -2.26
C GLY A 4 -13.72 -2.40 -3.29
N LYS A 5 -14.02 -2.03 -4.54
CA LYS A 5 -14.18 -3.00 -5.63
C LYS A 5 -12.90 -3.78 -5.95
N CYS A 6 -11.74 -3.13 -5.88
CA CYS A 6 -10.46 -3.81 -6.06
C CYS A 6 -10.22 -4.86 -4.96
N LEU A 7 -10.49 -4.48 -3.70
CA LEU A 7 -10.34 -5.39 -2.55
C LEU A 7 -11.33 -6.56 -2.64
N ASP A 8 -12.60 -6.29 -2.93
CA ASP A 8 -13.62 -7.35 -3.10
C ASP A 8 -13.19 -8.37 -4.16
N ARG A 9 -12.73 -7.90 -5.32
CA ARG A 9 -12.26 -8.77 -6.40
C ARG A 9 -11.07 -9.63 -5.97
N LEU A 10 -10.12 -9.05 -5.24
CA LEU A 10 -8.96 -9.79 -4.71
C LEU A 10 -9.39 -10.88 -3.73
N ILE A 11 -10.25 -10.54 -2.76
CA ILE A 11 -10.75 -11.49 -1.75
C ILE A 11 -11.47 -12.66 -2.42
N ARG A 12 -12.34 -12.38 -3.40
CA ARG A 12 -13.04 -13.44 -4.16
C ARG A 12 -12.07 -14.36 -4.88
N GLY A 13 -11.03 -13.81 -5.51
CA GLY A 13 -10.00 -14.60 -6.19
C GLY A 13 -9.23 -15.50 -5.23
N VAL A 14 -8.67 -14.92 -4.16
CA VAL A 14 -7.86 -15.65 -3.17
C VAL A 14 -8.67 -16.76 -2.49
N LYS A 15 -9.91 -16.45 -2.05
CA LYS A 15 -10.80 -17.45 -1.44
C LYS A 15 -11.15 -18.60 -2.38
N ASN A 16 -11.22 -18.36 -3.69
CA ASN A 16 -11.51 -19.43 -4.64
C ASN A 16 -10.30 -20.37 -4.82
N ILE A 17 -9.09 -19.82 -4.82
CA ILE A 17 -7.85 -20.60 -4.91
C ILE A 17 -7.67 -21.44 -3.63
N GLU A 18 -7.87 -20.83 -2.46
CA GLU A 18 -7.66 -21.46 -1.15
C GLU A 18 -8.55 -22.70 -0.92
N LYS A 19 -9.71 -22.78 -1.57
CA LYS A 19 -10.57 -23.99 -1.54
C LYS A 19 -9.87 -25.23 -2.05
N ASN A 20 -8.92 -25.09 -2.98
CA ASN A 20 -8.23 -26.18 -3.63
C ASN A 20 -6.76 -26.29 -3.20
N ILE A 21 -6.15 -25.17 -2.80
CA ILE A 21 -4.73 -25.07 -2.46
C ILE A 21 -4.61 -24.32 -1.13
N PRO A 22 -4.49 -25.02 0.00
CA PRO A 22 -4.28 -24.39 1.30
C PRO A 22 -2.98 -23.59 1.32
N PHE A 23 -3.01 -22.36 1.84
CA PHE A 23 -1.83 -21.53 1.96
C PHE A 23 -1.07 -21.81 3.26
N ALA A 24 0.26 -21.80 3.18
CA ALA A 24 1.11 -21.97 4.34
C ALA A 24 1.00 -20.76 5.27
N ARG A 25 0.70 -21.02 6.55
CA ARG A 25 0.51 -19.98 7.57
C ARG A 25 1.15 -20.40 8.88
N ASP A 26 1.85 -19.46 9.49
CA ASP A 26 2.42 -19.58 10.83
C ASP A 26 1.63 -18.70 11.83
N PRO A 27 1.40 -19.14 13.08
CA PRO A 27 0.66 -18.36 14.07
C PRO A 27 1.28 -17.01 14.41
N HIS A 28 2.60 -16.89 14.34
CA HIS A 28 3.35 -15.67 14.64
C HIS A 28 3.62 -14.83 13.39
N LEU A 29 4.03 -15.47 12.29
CA LEU A 29 4.46 -14.80 11.06
C LEU A 29 3.32 -14.58 10.05
N GLY A 30 2.13 -15.15 10.26
CA GLY A 30 1.04 -15.08 9.29
C GLY A 30 1.32 -15.90 8.04
N TYR A 31 0.86 -15.44 6.86
CA TYR A 31 1.13 -16.17 5.62
C TYR A 31 2.61 -16.13 5.27
N LEU A 32 3.14 -17.29 4.90
CA LEU A 32 4.54 -17.46 4.58
C LEU A 32 4.83 -17.08 3.13
N THR A 33 5.92 -16.35 2.94
CA THR A 33 6.38 -15.89 1.63
C THR A 33 7.89 -16.11 1.50
N PHE A 34 8.39 -16.20 0.27
CA PHE A 34 9.82 -16.35 0.01
C PHE A 34 10.65 -15.18 0.57
N CYS A 35 10.20 -13.94 0.35
CA CYS A 35 10.88 -12.76 0.87
C CYS A 35 10.35 -12.41 2.27
N PRO A 36 11.21 -12.25 3.30
CA PRO A 36 10.77 -11.91 4.66
C PRO A 36 9.97 -10.60 4.75
N THR A 37 10.16 -9.66 3.82
CA THR A 37 9.46 -8.36 3.82
C THR A 37 7.96 -8.49 3.51
N ASN A 38 7.51 -9.63 3.01
CA ASN A 38 6.12 -9.88 2.61
C ASN A 38 5.34 -10.79 3.57
N LEU A 39 5.92 -11.17 4.72
CA LEU A 39 5.23 -11.96 5.74
C LEU A 39 4.00 -11.24 6.31
N GLY A 40 3.10 -12.02 6.91
CA GLY A 40 1.92 -11.51 7.59
C GLY A 40 0.69 -11.54 6.69
N SER A 41 0.09 -10.36 6.47
CA SER A 41 -1.04 -10.21 5.54
C SER A 41 -0.65 -10.42 4.09
N THR A 42 0.64 -10.26 3.74
CA THR A 42 1.17 -10.22 2.35
C THR A 42 0.62 -9.08 1.49
N VAL A 43 -0.35 -8.32 1.99
CA VAL A 43 -1.09 -7.32 1.21
C VAL A 43 -0.26 -6.07 0.98
N ARG A 44 -0.03 -5.78 -0.30
CA ARG A 44 0.34 -4.46 -0.78
C ARG A 44 -0.81 -3.85 -1.54
N ALA A 45 -1.53 -2.95 -0.89
CA ALA A 45 -2.50 -2.10 -1.55
C ALA A 45 -1.79 -0.82 -1.99
N SER A 46 -2.01 -0.37 -3.22
CA SER A 46 -1.36 0.85 -3.72
C SER A 46 -2.19 1.60 -4.73
N VAL A 47 -1.81 2.85 -4.96
CA VAL A 47 -2.36 3.71 -6.00
C VAL A 47 -1.21 4.39 -6.74
N HIS A 48 -1.39 4.56 -8.06
CA HIS A 48 -0.65 5.58 -8.79
C HIS A 48 -1.38 6.90 -8.63
N ILE A 49 -0.69 7.89 -8.07
CA ILE A 49 -1.30 9.18 -7.74
C ILE A 49 -0.37 10.33 -8.08
N LYS A 50 -0.95 11.40 -8.61
CA LYS A 50 -0.25 12.64 -8.95
C LYS A 50 -0.37 13.61 -7.78
N LEU A 51 0.75 13.92 -7.13
CA LEU A 51 0.85 14.73 -5.91
C LEU A 51 2.00 15.77 -5.99
N PRO A 52 2.10 16.57 -7.08
CA PRO A 52 3.28 17.38 -7.38
C PRO A 52 3.61 18.43 -6.31
N LYS A 53 2.63 18.94 -5.56
CA LYS A 53 2.88 19.97 -4.54
C LYS A 53 3.37 19.37 -3.24
N VAL A 54 2.65 18.40 -2.68
CA VAL A 54 3.00 17.78 -1.40
C VAL A 54 4.27 16.93 -1.53
N SER A 55 4.52 16.31 -2.68
CA SER A 55 5.74 15.53 -2.92
C SER A 55 7.00 16.39 -3.03
N ALA A 56 6.86 17.67 -3.41
CA ALA A 56 7.96 18.62 -3.49
C ALA A 56 8.37 19.20 -2.12
N ARG A 57 7.59 18.97 -1.07
CA ARG A 57 7.93 19.45 0.28
C ARG A 57 9.11 18.69 0.86
N LYS A 58 9.96 19.41 1.61
CA LYS A 58 11.13 18.83 2.29
C LYS A 58 10.75 17.77 3.34
N ASP A 59 9.56 17.86 3.92
CA ASP A 59 9.04 16.95 4.94
C ASP A 59 8.20 15.80 4.37
N PHE A 60 8.09 15.65 3.05
CA PHE A 60 7.26 14.61 2.43
C PHE A 60 7.60 13.18 2.88
N LYS A 61 8.88 12.87 3.03
CA LYS A 61 9.35 11.56 3.53
C LYS A 61 8.92 11.33 4.98
N GLU A 62 8.94 12.37 5.81
CA GLU A 62 8.51 12.29 7.20
C GLU A 62 6.99 12.11 7.31
N ILE A 63 6.23 12.84 6.49
CA ILE A 63 4.76 12.71 6.40
C ILE A 63 4.38 11.28 6.02
N THR A 64 4.98 10.75 4.95
CA THR A 64 4.67 9.40 4.47
C THR A 64 5.08 8.32 5.46
N GLU A 65 6.20 8.49 6.17
CA GLU A 65 6.62 7.60 7.25
C GLU A 65 5.62 7.62 8.42
N LYS A 66 5.14 8.79 8.86
CA LYS A 66 4.13 8.93 9.92
C LYS A 66 2.80 8.29 9.53
N LEU A 67 2.42 8.43 8.26
CA LEU A 67 1.24 7.77 7.68
C LEU A 67 1.48 6.27 7.39
N LYS A 68 2.68 5.77 7.66
CA LYS A 68 3.10 4.38 7.43
C LYS A 68 2.89 3.95 5.97
N LEU A 69 3.24 4.84 5.05
CA LEU A 69 3.19 4.63 3.62
C LEU A 69 4.59 4.38 3.05
N GLN A 70 4.67 3.62 1.97
CA GLN A 70 5.87 3.45 1.17
C GLN A 70 5.65 4.08 -0.20
N VAL A 71 6.57 4.96 -0.59
CA VAL A 71 6.58 5.66 -1.88
C VAL A 71 7.61 5.02 -2.80
N ARG A 72 7.25 4.82 -4.08
CA ARG A 72 8.13 4.39 -5.16
C ARG A 72 7.85 5.22 -6.42
N GLY A 73 8.80 5.29 -7.34
CA GLY A 73 8.54 5.84 -8.67
C GLY A 73 7.63 4.93 -9.50
N ILE A 74 7.16 5.45 -10.62
CA ILE A 74 6.16 4.79 -11.49
C ILE A 74 6.70 3.59 -12.26
N HIS A 75 8.02 3.45 -12.40
CA HIS A 75 8.66 2.29 -13.05
C HIS A 75 9.20 1.26 -12.04
N GLY A 76 8.82 1.33 -10.75
CA GLY A 76 9.16 0.34 -9.73
C GLY A 76 10.18 0.80 -8.68
N GLU A 77 10.85 -0.17 -8.03
CA GLU A 77 11.65 -0.01 -6.80
C GLU A 77 12.81 0.98 -6.89
N HIS A 78 13.28 1.30 -8.10
CA HIS A 78 14.45 2.14 -8.33
C HIS A 78 14.21 3.28 -9.31
N SER A 79 12.94 3.58 -9.61
CA SER A 79 12.62 4.61 -10.59
C SER A 79 12.34 5.97 -9.96
N GLU A 80 12.73 7.02 -10.65
CA GLU A 80 12.31 8.38 -10.29
C GLU A 80 10.84 8.62 -10.64
N SER A 81 10.23 9.56 -9.91
CA SER A 81 8.85 9.96 -10.14
C SER A 81 8.80 11.01 -11.24
N GLU A 82 8.32 10.62 -12.43
CA GLU A 82 8.11 11.58 -13.52
C GLU A 82 6.81 12.37 -13.29
N GLY A 83 6.88 13.69 -13.43
CA GLY A 83 5.69 14.56 -13.41
C GLY A 83 4.89 14.60 -12.10
N GLY A 84 5.52 14.23 -10.97
CA GLY A 84 4.87 14.17 -9.66
C GLY A 84 3.92 12.99 -9.48
N VAL A 85 4.02 11.96 -10.34
CA VAL A 85 3.27 10.71 -10.21
C VAL A 85 4.09 9.68 -9.45
N MET A 86 3.50 9.02 -8.46
CA MET A 86 4.17 8.04 -7.60
C MET A 86 3.28 6.83 -7.35
N ASP A 87 3.91 5.67 -7.11
CA ASP A 87 3.25 4.50 -6.51
C ASP A 87 3.35 4.61 -4.99
N ILE A 88 2.21 4.74 -4.32
CA ILE A 88 2.14 4.85 -2.87
C ILE A 88 1.32 3.69 -2.31
N SER A 89 1.91 2.96 -1.36
CA SER A 89 1.34 1.76 -0.76
C SER A 89 1.40 1.76 0.75
N ASN A 90 0.66 0.88 1.43
CA ASN A 90 0.91 0.61 2.85
C ASN A 90 2.35 0.13 3.03
N LYS A 91 3.03 0.53 4.12
CA LYS A 91 4.38 0.06 4.45
C LYS A 91 4.37 -1.25 5.23
N GLN A 92 3.42 -1.41 6.15
CA GLN A 92 3.35 -2.59 7.02
C GLN A 92 2.70 -3.78 6.31
N ARG A 93 3.23 -4.98 6.57
CA ARG A 93 2.69 -6.28 6.09
C ARG A 93 2.39 -7.25 7.24
N LEU A 94 3.24 -7.24 8.27
CA LEU A 94 3.16 -8.09 9.45
C LEU A 94 2.54 -7.34 10.64
N GLY A 95 1.79 -8.06 11.49
CA GLY A 95 1.16 -7.52 12.69
C GLY A 95 -0.16 -6.77 12.45
N LEU A 96 -0.76 -6.93 11.27
CA LEU A 96 -2.05 -6.36 10.90
C LEU A 96 -2.80 -7.30 9.94
N SER A 97 -4.14 -7.21 9.97
CA SER A 97 -5.01 -7.88 9.00
C SER A 97 -4.92 -7.24 7.61
N GLU A 98 -5.36 -7.98 6.59
CA GLU A 98 -5.49 -7.53 5.21
C GLU A 98 -6.35 -6.26 5.10
N TYR A 99 -7.47 -6.22 5.85
CA TYR A 99 -8.33 -5.04 5.90
C TYR A 99 -7.61 -3.82 6.50
N GLN A 100 -6.89 -4.01 7.61
CA GLN A 100 -6.12 -2.93 8.24
C GLN A 100 -5.02 -2.41 7.30
N ALA A 101 -4.37 -3.30 6.55
CA ALA A 101 -3.35 -2.95 5.57
C ALA A 101 -3.92 -2.05 4.46
N VAL A 102 -5.08 -2.43 3.89
CA VAL A 102 -5.76 -1.63 2.87
C VAL A 102 -6.27 -0.31 3.45
N ARG A 103 -6.86 -0.34 4.65
CA ARG A 103 -7.37 0.86 5.33
C ARG A 103 -6.26 1.86 5.63
N GLN A 104 -5.11 1.40 6.11
CA GLN A 104 -3.94 2.25 6.35
C GLN A 104 -3.49 2.95 5.06
N MET A 105 -3.42 2.23 3.94
CA MET A 105 -3.16 2.85 2.64
C MET A 105 -4.24 3.88 2.29
N TYR A 106 -5.51 3.49 2.35
CA TYR A 106 -6.64 4.35 1.96
C TYR A 106 -6.70 5.66 2.77
N ASP A 107 -6.61 5.56 4.10
CA ASP A 107 -6.66 6.72 5.00
C ASP A 107 -5.43 7.63 4.77
N GLY A 108 -4.24 7.05 4.61
CA GLY A 108 -3.02 7.79 4.31
C GLY A 108 -3.08 8.52 2.96
N ILE A 109 -3.61 7.88 1.92
CA ILE A 109 -3.80 8.52 0.61
C ILE A 109 -4.82 9.66 0.68
N LYS A 110 -5.91 9.50 1.42
CA LYS A 110 -6.89 10.59 1.61
C LYS A 110 -6.26 11.81 2.28
N GLU A 111 -5.40 11.60 3.27
CA GLU A 111 -4.69 12.69 3.94
C GLU A 111 -3.70 13.38 2.98
N LEU A 112 -2.95 12.61 2.18
CA LEU A 112 -2.07 13.20 1.16
C LEU A 112 -2.84 14.01 0.11
N ILE A 113 -4.01 13.53 -0.32
CA ILE A 113 -4.88 14.27 -1.25
C ILE A 113 -5.36 15.58 -0.63
N LYS A 114 -5.69 15.56 0.66
CA LYS A 114 -6.09 16.77 1.38
C LYS A 114 -4.93 17.78 1.44
N MET A 115 -3.75 17.33 1.84
CA MET A 115 -2.54 18.17 1.88
C MET A 115 -2.16 18.73 0.50
N GLU A 116 -2.30 17.95 -0.57
CA GLU A 116 -2.07 18.41 -1.94
C GLU A 116 -3.00 19.56 -2.33
N LYS A 117 -4.28 19.49 -1.94
CA LYS A 117 -5.27 20.55 -2.21
C LYS A 117 -5.01 21.82 -1.41
N GLU A 118 -4.52 21.69 -0.18
CA GLU A 118 -4.19 22.81 0.70
C GLU A 118 -2.84 23.46 0.38
N SER A 119 -1.95 22.72 -0.29
CA SER A 119 -0.66 23.22 -0.74
C SER A 119 -0.86 24.25 -1.86
N LYS A 120 -0.27 25.43 -1.67
CA LYS A 120 -0.31 26.53 -2.65
C LYS A 120 0.51 26.17 -3.88
#